data_AF-A0A4Z0A1R3-F1
#
_entry.id   AF-A0A4Z0A1R3-F1
#
_cell.length_a   1.000
_cell.length_b   1.000
_cell.length_c   1.000
_cell.angle_alpha   90.00
_cell.angle_beta   90.00
_cell.angle_gamma   90.00
#
_symmetry.space_group_name_H-M   'P 1'
#
loop_
_entity.id
_entity.type
_entity.pdbx_description
1 polymer ?
#
loop_
_entity_poly.entity_id
_entity_poly.type
_entity_poly.pdbx_seq_one_letter_code
_entity_poly.pdbx_strand_id
1 'polypeptide(L)'
;MVLFKALVKSLWIESISTLIVGGRGISWGAFDWIDIFQPYTALENVRVFGDTAVTFCDALGMPVEKVEHDHYEDDQGEENGLTKKNIFLDGLKLVELRTVDFSSDNDDDEDGLGGFHEGLKMWLTVRKGAAGMLPAFAIRDCSISPDQVEELKEMTEIDWDLVENLQDTE
;
A
#
# COMPACT_ATOMS: atom_id res chain seq x y z
N MET A 1 7.89 17.50 9.60
CA MET A 1 6.96 16.36 9.79
C MET A 1 5.90 16.58 10.86
N VAL A 2 6.23 17.14 12.04
CA VAL A 2 5.29 17.30 13.18
C VAL A 2 4.03 18.11 12.86
N LEU A 3 4.16 19.21 12.10
CA LEU A 3 3.03 20.09 11.75
C LEU A 3 2.00 19.42 10.84
N PHE A 4 2.45 18.56 9.93
CA PHE A 4 1.56 17.82 9.01
C PHE A 4 0.76 16.75 9.76
N LYS A 5 1.42 15.98 10.66
CA LYS A 5 0.74 14.99 11.52
C LYS A 5 -0.36 15.64 12.37
N ALA A 6 -0.09 16.83 12.94
CA ALA A 6 -1.07 17.58 13.73
C ALA A 6 -2.25 18.10 12.89
N LEU A 7 -1.99 18.59 11.68
CA LEU A 7 -3.02 19.07 10.75
C LEU A 7 -3.95 17.94 10.30
N VAL A 8 -3.38 16.79 9.93
CA VAL A 8 -4.14 15.60 9.53
C VAL A 8 -5.02 15.12 10.69
N LYS A 9 -4.49 15.01 11.91
CA LYS A 9 -5.28 14.62 13.10
C LYS A 9 -6.42 15.61 13.47
N SER A 10 -6.44 16.82 12.90
CA SER A 10 -7.48 17.84 13.15
C SER A 10 -8.59 17.91 12.09
N LEU A 11 -8.46 17.18 10.98
CA LEU A 11 -9.51 17.06 9.96
C LEU A 11 -10.60 16.10 10.45
N TRP A 12 -11.81 16.20 9.89
CA TRP A 12 -12.94 15.32 10.24
C TRP A 12 -12.69 13.91 9.68
N ILE A 13 -11.94 13.13 10.47
CA ILE A 13 -11.40 11.79 10.15
C ILE A 13 -12.46 10.84 9.58
N GLU A 14 -13.70 10.95 10.06
CA GLU A 14 -14.82 10.07 9.69
C GLU A 14 -15.39 10.30 8.28
N SER A 15 -14.96 11.35 7.56
CA SER A 15 -15.56 11.75 6.28
C SER A 15 -14.64 11.61 5.07
N ILE A 16 -13.35 11.33 5.29
CA ILE A 16 -12.37 11.26 4.19
C ILE A 16 -12.44 9.87 3.56
N SER A 17 -12.99 9.78 2.35
CA SER A 17 -13.07 8.54 1.57
C SER A 17 -11.97 8.40 0.51
N THR A 18 -11.26 9.48 0.22
CA THR A 18 -10.18 9.52 -0.78
C THR A 18 -8.97 10.26 -0.23
N LEU A 19 -7.82 9.61 -0.29
CA LEU A 19 -6.52 10.15 0.11
C LEU A 19 -5.64 10.26 -1.13
N ILE A 20 -5.00 11.41 -1.32
CA ILE A 20 -4.05 11.65 -2.40
C ILE A 20 -2.76 12.11 -1.74
N VAL A 21 -1.69 11.32 -1.90
CA VAL A 21 -0.38 11.61 -1.32
C VAL A 21 0.67 11.51 -2.41
N GLY A 22 1.22 12.67 -2.76
CA GLY A 22 2.34 12.77 -3.69
C GLY A 22 3.04 14.10 -3.52
N GLY A 23 4.36 14.11 -3.68
CA GLY A 23 5.15 15.33 -3.61
C GLY A 23 6.62 15.07 -3.37
N ARG A 24 7.49 15.87 -4.01
CA ARG A 24 8.93 15.86 -3.74
C ARG A 24 9.17 16.30 -2.29
N GLY A 25 9.87 15.48 -1.50
CA GLY A 25 10.32 15.83 -0.15
C GLY A 25 9.47 15.29 1.00
N ILE A 26 8.47 14.44 0.74
CA ILE A 26 7.80 13.65 1.77
C ILE A 26 8.39 12.24 1.73
N SER A 27 9.09 11.86 2.81
CA SER A 27 9.56 10.49 3.03
C SER A 27 8.84 9.97 4.27
N TRP A 28 7.88 9.07 4.06
CA TRP A 28 7.19 8.36 5.15
C TRP A 28 7.64 6.92 5.14
N GLY A 29 7.93 6.36 6.32
CA GLY A 29 8.07 4.92 6.45
C GLY A 29 6.69 4.24 6.53
N ALA A 30 6.67 2.92 6.39
CA ALA A 30 5.44 2.14 6.53
C ALA A 30 4.71 2.40 7.88
N PHE A 31 5.46 2.52 8.99
CA PHE A 31 4.90 2.88 10.30
C PHE A 31 4.28 4.28 10.35
N ASP A 32 4.79 5.25 9.58
CA ASP A 32 4.20 6.59 9.52
C ASP A 32 2.82 6.55 8.85
N TRP A 33 2.65 5.73 7.82
CA TRP A 33 1.35 5.51 7.17
C TRP A 33 0.31 4.98 8.17
N ILE A 34 0.70 3.98 8.97
CA ILE A 34 -0.17 3.37 9.97
C ILE A 34 -0.51 4.39 11.07
N ASP A 35 0.48 5.04 11.70
CA ASP A 35 0.25 6.03 12.78
C ASP A 35 -0.65 7.20 12.34
N ILE A 36 -0.50 7.65 11.10
CA ILE A 36 -1.28 8.78 10.59
C ILE A 36 -2.69 8.34 10.17
N PHE A 37 -2.81 7.24 9.42
CA PHE A 37 -4.05 6.91 8.70
C PHE A 37 -4.85 5.75 9.29
N GLN A 38 -4.36 5.01 10.28
CA GLN A 38 -5.13 3.97 10.98
C GLN A 38 -6.50 4.47 11.50
N PRO A 39 -6.64 5.71 12.03
CA PRO A 39 -7.94 6.20 12.47
C PRO A 39 -8.97 6.43 11.35
N TYR A 40 -8.55 6.43 10.07
CA TYR A 40 -9.38 6.80 8.92
C TYR A 40 -10.14 5.59 8.36
N THR A 41 -11.11 5.10 9.13
CA THR A 41 -11.88 3.89 8.78
C THR A 41 -12.81 4.07 7.57
N ALA A 42 -13.13 5.31 7.20
CA ALA A 42 -13.95 5.63 6.02
C ALA A 42 -13.14 5.68 4.72
N LEU A 43 -11.82 5.47 4.77
CA LEU A 43 -10.94 5.62 3.61
C LEU A 43 -11.10 4.43 2.65
N GLU A 44 -11.63 4.70 1.47
CA GLU A 44 -11.91 3.67 0.45
C GLU A 44 -10.97 3.75 -0.75
N ASN A 45 -10.37 4.92 -0.99
CA ASN A 45 -9.54 5.18 -2.17
C ASN A 45 -8.23 5.86 -1.76
N VAL A 46 -7.11 5.34 -2.25
CA VAL A 46 -5.80 5.93 -2.03
C VAL A 46 -5.08 6.13 -3.36
N ARG A 47 -4.53 7.31 -3.59
CA ARG A 47 -3.64 7.60 -4.72
C ARG A 47 -2.27 7.99 -4.19
N VAL A 48 -1.25 7.25 -4.60
CA VAL A 48 0.15 7.42 -4.17
C VAL A 48 1.07 7.57 -5.38
N PHE A 49 2.14 8.36 -5.21
CA PHE A 49 3.03 8.75 -6.30
C PHE A 49 4.49 8.40 -5.99
N GLY A 50 5.20 7.85 -6.97
CA GLY A 50 6.64 7.55 -6.89
C GLY A 50 7.00 6.71 -5.67
N ASP A 51 8.13 7.02 -5.05
CA ASP A 51 8.70 6.25 -3.94
C ASP A 51 7.76 6.14 -2.71
N THR A 52 6.83 7.08 -2.54
CA THR A 52 5.85 6.99 -1.44
C THR A 52 4.88 5.82 -1.62
N ALA A 53 4.69 5.34 -2.86
CA ALA A 53 3.89 4.16 -3.13
C ALA A 53 4.50 2.88 -2.55
N VAL A 54 5.84 2.77 -2.56
CA VAL A 54 6.56 1.62 -2.01
C VAL A 54 6.24 1.46 -0.53
N THR A 55 6.55 2.51 0.24
CA THR A 55 6.32 2.52 1.71
C THR A 55 4.85 2.42 2.09
N PHE A 56 3.94 2.86 1.22
CA PHE A 56 2.50 2.67 1.40
C PHE A 56 2.09 1.20 1.22
N CYS A 57 2.59 0.55 0.18
CA CYS A 57 2.35 -0.88 -0.05
C CYS A 57 2.94 -1.73 1.08
N ASP A 58 4.11 -1.38 1.59
CA ASP A 58 4.68 -2.03 2.77
C ASP A 58 3.74 -1.92 3.98
N ALA A 59 3.20 -0.72 4.22
CA ALA A 59 2.24 -0.49 5.31
C ALA A 59 0.97 -1.34 5.18
N LEU A 60 0.49 -1.59 3.95
CA LEU A 60 -0.68 -2.44 3.70
C LEU A 60 -0.42 -3.93 4.03
N GLY A 61 0.83 -4.37 4.02
CA GLY A 61 1.27 -5.72 4.38
C GLY A 61 1.55 -5.90 5.87
N MET A 62 1.66 -4.82 6.65
CA MET A 62 2.01 -4.87 8.06
C MET A 62 0.77 -5.01 8.97
N PRO A 63 0.88 -5.80 10.06
CA PRO A 63 -0.17 -5.86 11.06
C PRO A 63 -0.25 -4.55 11.83
N VAL A 64 -1.46 -4.08 12.05
CA VAL A 64 -1.75 -2.91 12.88
C VAL A 64 -2.05 -3.37 14.30
N GLU A 65 -1.29 -2.90 15.27
CA GLU A 65 -1.62 -3.07 16.68
C GLU A 65 -2.92 -2.30 16.97
N LYS A 66 -4.03 -3.03 17.14
CA LYS A 66 -5.22 -2.45 17.74
C LYS A 66 -4.93 -2.34 19.22
N VAL A 67 -4.80 -1.10 19.70
CA VAL A 67 -4.77 -0.80 21.13
C VAL A 67 -6.17 -1.09 21.67
N GLU A 68 -6.48 -2.36 21.93
CA GLU A 68 -7.64 -2.73 22.72
C GLU A 68 -7.34 -2.34 24.16
N HIS A 69 -7.93 -1.23 24.61
CA HIS A 69 -8.09 -0.97 26.03
C HIS A 69 -9.06 -2.03 26.56
N ASP A 70 -8.56 -2.89 27.45
CA ASP A 70 -9.27 -3.92 28.22
C ASP A 70 -9.39 -5.31 27.55
N HIS A 71 -8.39 -6.18 27.74
CA HIS A 71 -8.46 -7.26 28.73
C HIS A 71 -7.23 -8.17 28.60
N TYR A 72 -6.55 -8.41 29.73
CA TYR A 72 -5.58 -9.49 29.85
C TYR A 72 -6.30 -10.84 29.71
N GLU A 73 -6.15 -11.53 28.59
CA GLU A 73 -6.15 -12.98 28.58
C GLU A 73 -4.95 -13.50 27.78
N ASP A 74 -4.26 -14.40 28.47
CA ASP A 74 -3.12 -15.21 28.12
C ASP A 74 -3.37 -15.98 26.80
N ASP A 75 -2.62 -15.69 25.75
CA ASP A 75 -2.46 -16.63 24.64
C ASP A 75 -1.00 -16.62 24.17
N GLN A 76 -0.24 -17.60 24.68
CA GLN A 76 1.06 -17.98 24.15
C GLN A 76 0.83 -18.72 22.83
N GLY A 77 1.15 -18.08 21.71
CA GLY A 77 1.17 -18.76 20.42
C GLY A 77 1.53 -17.81 19.30
N GLU A 78 2.67 -18.07 18.67
CA GLU A 78 3.15 -17.44 17.45
C GLU A 78 2.03 -17.15 16.44
N GLU A 79 1.89 -15.87 16.05
CA GLU A 79 1.73 -15.45 14.65
C GLU A 79 1.72 -13.91 14.62
N ASN A 80 2.89 -13.29 14.40
CA ASN A 80 3.01 -11.88 13.99
C ASN A 80 2.45 -11.64 12.57
N GLY A 81 1.49 -12.46 12.13
CA GLY A 81 0.90 -12.45 10.81
C GLY A 81 -0.24 -11.46 10.68
N LEU A 82 -0.50 -11.06 9.44
CA LEU A 82 -1.68 -10.28 9.11
C LEU A 82 -2.93 -11.16 9.30
N THR A 83 -3.89 -10.67 10.06
CA THR A 83 -5.19 -11.30 10.34
C THR A 83 -6.31 -10.33 9.98
N LYS A 84 -7.53 -10.85 9.79
CA LYS A 84 -8.69 -9.99 9.52
C LYS A 84 -8.88 -8.85 10.52
N LYS A 85 -8.44 -9.02 11.76
CA LYS A 85 -8.59 -8.03 12.83
C LYS A 85 -7.54 -6.92 12.80
N ASN A 86 -6.37 -7.13 12.19
CA ASN A 86 -5.24 -6.20 12.26
C ASN A 86 -4.83 -5.61 10.88
N ILE A 87 -5.71 -5.69 9.88
CA ILE A 87 -5.44 -5.14 8.55
C ILE A 87 -5.47 -3.61 8.57
N PHE A 88 -4.42 -3.00 8.04
CA PHE A 88 -4.39 -1.58 7.73
C PHE A 88 -5.32 -1.25 6.56
N LEU A 89 -6.24 -0.28 6.74
CA LEU A 89 -7.23 0.16 5.75
C LEU A 89 -8.07 -1.01 5.19
N ASP A 90 -8.73 -1.77 6.07
CA ASP A 90 -9.55 -2.93 5.69
C ASP A 90 -10.72 -2.61 4.75
N GLY A 91 -11.22 -1.37 4.77
CA GLY A 91 -12.26 -0.85 3.87
C GLY A 91 -11.79 -0.39 2.49
N LEU A 92 -10.49 -0.53 2.17
CA LEU A 92 -9.93 -0.03 0.93
C LEU A 92 -10.50 -0.77 -0.30
N LYS A 93 -10.97 0.00 -1.28
CA LYS A 93 -11.56 -0.49 -2.54
C LYS A 93 -10.65 -0.26 -3.73
N LEU A 94 -9.94 0.88 -3.77
CA LEU A 94 -9.10 1.26 -4.89
C LEU A 94 -7.75 1.82 -4.40
N VAL A 95 -6.67 1.33 -5.00
CA VAL A 95 -5.33 1.89 -4.88
C VAL A 95 -4.86 2.36 -6.26
N GLU A 96 -4.57 3.64 -6.40
CA GLU A 96 -3.99 4.19 -7.61
C GLU A 96 -2.50 4.46 -7.40
N LEU A 97 -1.67 3.72 -8.14
CA LEU A 97 -0.22 3.88 -8.17
C LEU A 97 0.16 4.75 -9.36
N ARG A 98 0.92 5.81 -9.10
CA ARG A 98 1.39 6.74 -10.12
C ARG A 98 2.90 6.86 -10.14
N THR A 99 3.48 6.93 -11.34
CA THR A 99 4.92 7.22 -11.53
C THR A 99 5.83 6.32 -10.69
N VAL A 100 5.42 5.06 -10.49
CA VAL A 100 6.18 4.05 -9.75
C VAL A 100 7.03 3.27 -10.73
N ASP A 101 8.27 2.99 -10.33
CA ASP A 101 9.17 2.16 -11.12
C ASP A 101 9.05 0.69 -10.74
N PHE A 102 8.42 -0.12 -11.61
CA PHE A 102 8.34 -1.57 -11.45
C PHE A 102 9.49 -2.32 -12.12
N SER A 103 10.33 -1.61 -12.87
CA SER A 103 11.48 -2.16 -13.61
C SER A 103 12.78 -2.08 -12.84
N SER A 104 12.82 -1.31 -11.74
CA SER A 104 13.95 -1.28 -10.83
C SER A 104 14.04 -2.63 -10.11
N ASP A 105 14.95 -3.48 -10.55
CA ASP A 105 15.57 -4.47 -9.67
C ASP A 105 16.30 -3.65 -8.60
N ASN A 106 15.64 -3.35 -7.49
CA ASN A 106 16.31 -2.72 -6.36
C ASN A 106 17.31 -3.73 -5.80
N ASP A 107 18.55 -3.67 -6.30
CA ASP A 107 19.69 -4.45 -5.84
C ASP A 107 20.03 -4.20 -4.35
N ASP A 108 19.37 -3.23 -3.71
CA ASP A 108 19.55 -2.85 -2.30
C ASP A 108 18.63 -3.64 -1.34
N ASP A 109 17.77 -4.54 -1.83
CA ASP A 109 17.01 -5.43 -0.96
C ASP A 109 17.93 -6.56 -0.44
N GLU A 110 18.59 -6.30 0.71
CA GLU A 110 19.43 -7.28 1.45
C GLU A 110 18.71 -8.61 1.74
N ASP A 111 17.37 -8.62 1.64
CA ASP A 111 16.51 -9.78 1.86
C ASP A 111 16.17 -10.58 0.58
N GLY A 112 16.68 -10.16 -0.60
CA GLY A 112 16.46 -10.87 -1.87
C GLY A 112 15.00 -10.92 -2.32
N LEU A 113 14.16 -10.08 -1.73
CA LEU A 113 12.81 -9.79 -2.23
C LEU A 113 13.03 -9.00 -3.52
N GLY A 114 12.67 -9.58 -4.66
CA GLY A 114 12.82 -8.90 -5.95
C GLY A 114 12.16 -7.52 -5.95
N GLY A 115 12.49 -6.69 -6.96
CA GLY A 115 12.02 -5.31 -7.07
C GLY A 115 10.50 -5.12 -6.88
N PHE A 116 10.05 -3.87 -6.82
CA PHE A 116 8.70 -3.48 -6.35
C PHE A 116 7.53 -4.40 -6.77
N HIS A 117 7.56 -4.94 -7.98
CA HIS A 117 6.61 -5.96 -8.46
C HIS A 117 6.48 -7.20 -7.54
N GLU A 118 7.58 -7.82 -7.15
CA GLU A 118 7.55 -9.02 -6.29
C GLU A 118 7.13 -8.69 -4.87
N GLY A 119 7.60 -7.55 -4.34
CA GLY A 119 7.09 -6.99 -3.09
C GLY A 119 5.57 -6.78 -3.13
N LEU A 120 5.06 -6.24 -4.26
CA LEU A 120 3.64 -6.03 -4.45
C LEU A 120 2.86 -7.35 -4.41
N LYS A 121 3.33 -8.38 -5.14
CA LYS A 121 2.72 -9.72 -5.15
C LYS A 121 2.73 -10.39 -3.79
N MET A 122 3.83 -10.28 -3.06
CA MET A 122 3.94 -10.83 -1.71
C MET A 122 2.87 -10.22 -0.79
N TRP A 123 2.74 -8.89 -0.79
CA TRP A 123 1.74 -8.23 0.06
C TRP A 123 0.31 -8.62 -0.36
N LEU A 124 0.00 -8.64 -1.66
CA LEU A 124 -1.32 -9.03 -2.15
C LEU A 124 -1.68 -10.46 -1.71
N THR A 125 -0.70 -11.37 -1.72
CA THR A 125 -0.90 -12.75 -1.23
C THR A 125 -1.24 -12.77 0.26
N VAL A 126 -0.42 -12.10 1.08
CA VAL A 126 -0.62 -12.03 2.54
C VAL A 126 -1.98 -11.42 2.88
N ARG A 127 -2.32 -10.29 2.24
CA ARG A 127 -3.60 -9.62 2.50
C ARG A 127 -4.80 -10.39 1.98
N LYS A 128 -4.69 -11.10 0.85
CA LYS A 128 -5.77 -11.98 0.38
C LYS A 128 -6.05 -13.08 1.39
N GLY A 129 -5.02 -13.66 1.99
CA GLY A 129 -5.16 -14.63 3.09
C GLY A 129 -5.85 -14.04 4.32
N ALA A 130 -5.52 -12.81 4.71
CA ALA A 130 -6.07 -12.17 5.90
C ALA A 130 -7.49 -11.58 5.70
N ALA A 131 -7.71 -10.89 4.59
CA ALA A 131 -8.92 -10.11 4.31
C ALA A 131 -9.99 -10.91 3.55
N GLY A 132 -9.58 -11.90 2.78
CA GLY A 132 -10.42 -12.63 1.82
C GLY A 132 -10.72 -11.86 0.52
N MET A 133 -10.50 -10.54 0.50
CA MET A 133 -10.67 -9.69 -0.68
C MET A 133 -9.54 -8.67 -0.81
N LEU A 134 -9.22 -8.31 -2.05
CA LEU A 134 -8.19 -7.33 -2.38
C LEU A 134 -8.82 -6.07 -2.98
N PRO A 135 -8.22 -4.89 -2.76
CA PRO A 135 -8.61 -3.70 -3.49
C PRO A 135 -8.24 -3.84 -4.97
N ALA A 136 -9.00 -3.16 -5.83
CA ALA A 136 -8.61 -2.93 -7.21
C ALA A 136 -7.40 -2.00 -7.25
N PHE A 137 -6.57 -2.15 -8.27
CA PHE A 137 -5.40 -1.32 -8.51
C PHE A 137 -5.52 -0.59 -9.84
N ALA A 138 -5.33 0.72 -9.80
CA ALA A 138 -5.13 1.53 -10.99
C ALA A 138 -3.63 1.85 -11.13
N ILE A 139 -3.01 1.42 -12.22
CA ILE A 139 -1.61 1.67 -12.51
C ILE A 139 -1.57 2.76 -13.59
N ARG A 140 -0.96 3.90 -13.27
CA ARG A 140 -0.90 5.08 -14.14
C ARG A 140 0.51 5.62 -14.26
N ASP A 141 0.94 5.93 -15.47
CA ASP A 141 2.25 6.55 -15.71
C ASP A 141 3.43 5.77 -15.06
N CYS A 142 3.33 4.44 -14.90
CA CYS A 142 4.35 3.59 -14.24
C CYS A 142 5.20 2.83 -15.27
N SER A 143 6.47 2.56 -14.96
CA SER A 143 7.34 1.70 -15.77
C SER A 143 7.12 0.22 -15.39
N ILE A 144 5.98 -0.33 -15.85
CA ILE A 144 5.60 -1.73 -15.68
C ILE A 144 5.52 -2.44 -17.04
N SER A 145 5.96 -3.70 -17.11
CA SER A 145 5.85 -4.51 -18.33
C SER A 145 4.46 -5.13 -18.49
N PRO A 146 4.03 -5.45 -19.73
CA PRO A 146 2.77 -6.18 -19.94
C PRO A 146 2.71 -7.51 -19.19
N ASP A 147 3.81 -8.26 -19.14
CA ASP A 147 3.87 -9.56 -18.45
C ASP A 147 3.64 -9.40 -16.94
N GLN A 148 4.26 -8.39 -16.32
CA GLN A 148 4.02 -8.04 -14.91
C GLN A 148 2.56 -7.66 -14.65
N VAL A 149 1.93 -6.92 -15.56
CA VAL A 149 0.51 -6.57 -15.44
C VAL A 149 -0.38 -7.79 -15.50
N GLU A 150 -0.12 -8.74 -16.41
CA GLU A 150 -0.88 -9.98 -16.50
C GLU A 150 -0.72 -10.82 -15.23
N GLU A 151 0.49 -10.92 -14.66
CA GLU A 151 0.69 -11.58 -13.37
C GLU A 151 -0.13 -10.93 -12.24
N LEU A 152 -0.18 -9.60 -12.17
CA LEU A 152 -0.98 -8.89 -11.16
C LEU A 152 -2.49 -9.09 -11.37
N LYS A 153 -2.96 -9.20 -12.62
CA LYS A 153 -4.36 -9.48 -12.95
C LYS A 153 -4.84 -10.85 -12.48
N GLU A 154 -3.94 -11.83 -12.34
CA GLU A 154 -4.28 -13.13 -11.75
C GLU A 154 -4.60 -13.02 -10.26
N MET A 155 -4.13 -11.95 -9.60
CA MET A 155 -4.26 -11.75 -8.16
C MET A 155 -5.42 -10.84 -7.78
N THR A 156 -5.54 -9.70 -8.48
CA THR A 156 -6.52 -8.64 -8.21
C THR A 156 -6.97 -7.94 -9.50
N GLU A 157 -8.01 -7.11 -9.41
CA GLU A 157 -8.44 -6.27 -10.54
C GLU A 157 -7.40 -5.18 -10.82
N ILE A 158 -6.93 -5.11 -12.07
CA ILE A 158 -5.95 -4.12 -12.53
C ILE A 158 -6.54 -3.30 -13.67
N ASP A 159 -6.59 -2.00 -13.46
CA ASP A 159 -6.82 -1.00 -14.49
C ASP A 159 -5.47 -0.34 -14.85
N TRP A 160 -4.97 -0.58 -16.07
CA TRP A 160 -3.68 -0.06 -16.53
C TRP A 160 -3.89 0.85 -17.74
N ASP A 161 -3.27 2.04 -17.72
CA ASP A 161 -3.41 3.05 -18.77
C ASP A 161 -2.57 2.81 -20.03
N LEU A 162 -1.76 1.74 -20.04
CA LEU A 162 -0.91 1.35 -21.15
C LEU A 162 -0.14 2.56 -21.71
N VAL A 163 0.71 3.17 -20.88
CA VAL A 163 1.73 4.08 -21.40
C VAL A 163 2.78 3.22 -22.09
N GLU A 164 2.54 2.86 -23.35
CA GLU A 164 3.61 2.38 -24.23
C GLU A 164 4.69 3.47 -24.20
N ASN A 165 5.86 3.15 -23.65
CA ASN A 165 7.07 3.92 -23.91
C ASN A 165 7.32 3.84 -25.42
N LEU A 166 6.68 4.72 -26.19
CA LEU A 166 7.10 5.13 -27.51
C LEU A 166 8.46 5.82 -27.33
N GLN A 167 9.50 5.01 -27.09
CA GLN A 167 10.82 5.36 -27.54
C GLN A 167 10.77 5.27 -29.08
N ASP A 168 10.23 6.33 -29.68
CA ASP A 168 10.58 6.73 -31.03
C ASP A 168 12.09 7.04 -31.00
N THR A 169 12.90 6.00 -31.14
CA THR A 169 14.27 6.13 -31.65
C THR A 169 14.17 6.56 -33.11
N GLU A 170 14.29 7.87 -33.35
CA GLU A 170 14.82 8.43 -34.60
C GLU A 170 16.32 8.12 -34.76
#